data_AF-A0AAV7QF09-F1
#
_entry.id   AF-A0AAV7QF09-F1
#
_cell.length_a   1.000
_cell.length_b   1.000
_cell.length_c   1.000
_cell.angle_alpha   90.00
_cell.angle_beta   90.00
_cell.angle_gamma   90.00
#
_symmetry.space_group_name_H-M   'P 1'
#
loop_
_entity.id
_entity.type
_entity.pdbx_description
1 polymer ?
#
loop_
_entity_poly.entity_id
_entity_poly.type
_entity_poly.pdbx_seq_one_letter_code
_entity_poly.pdbx_strand_id
1 'polypeptide(L)' 'TLKLTAEYCRANNIPFPHIDVDKDEEETPSGFYVFKGPNVPTVLHIPLFNTGNC' A
#
# COMPACT_ATOMS: atom_id res chain seq x y z
N THR A 1 3.07 4.58 -6.59
CA THR A 1 4.00 5.00 -5.51
C THR A 1 4.24 3.89 -4.50
N LEU A 2 3.21 3.33 -3.85
CA LEU A 2 3.39 2.31 -2.81
C LEU A 2 4.19 1.07 -3.28
N LYS A 3 3.87 0.52 -4.46
CA LYS A 3 4.59 -0.61 -5.08
C LYS A 3 6.07 -0.29 -5.34
N LEU A 4 6.37 0.89 -5.90
CA LEU A 4 7.75 1.36 -6.13
C LEU A 4 8.55 1.51 -4.82
N THR A 5 7.92 1.99 -3.74
CA THR A 5 8.56 2.05 -2.42
C THR A 5 8.90 0.66 -1.91
N ALA A 6 7.98 -0.31 -2.03
CA ALA A 6 8.23 -1.69 -1.61
C ALA A 6 9.38 -2.32 -2.41
N GLU A 7 9.43 -2.08 -3.72
CA GLU A 7 10.54 -2.52 -4.58
C GLU A 7 11.88 -1.89 -4.17
N TYR A 8 11.90 -0.58 -3.92
CA TYR A 8 13.08 0.13 -3.45
C TYR A 8 13.57 -0.42 -2.11
N CYS A 9 12.66 -0.62 -1.14
CA CYS A 9 13.00 -1.18 0.16
C CYS A 9 13.59 -2.59 0.02
N ARG A 10 12.99 -3.43 -0.82
CA ARG A 10 13.51 -4.77 -1.13
C ARG A 10 14.91 -4.71 -1.74
N ALA A 11 15.14 -3.84 -2.72
CA ALA A 11 16.43 -3.71 -3.39
C ALA A 11 17.55 -3.21 -2.44
N ASN A 12 17.20 -2.45 -1.40
CA ASN A 12 18.13 -1.88 -0.43
C ASN A 12 18.17 -2.64 0.91
N ASN A 13 17.52 -3.80 1.03
CA ASN A 13 17.40 -4.58 2.28
C ASN A 13 16.81 -3.77 3.46
N ILE A 14 15.89 -2.85 3.16
CA ILE A 14 15.16 -2.07 4.17
C ILE A 14 13.90 -2.86 4.55
N PRO A 15 13.67 -3.17 5.84
CA PRO A 15 12.45 -3.85 6.29
C PRO A 15 11.19 -3.04 5.92
N PHE A 16 10.30 -3.65 5.14
CA PHE A 16 9.05 -3.04 4.68
C PHE A 16 7.98 -4.13 4.57
N PRO A 17 6.71 -3.86 4.88
CA PRO A 17 5.66 -4.87 4.80
C PRO A 17 5.43 -5.32 3.35
N HIS A 18 4.92 -6.54 3.22
CA HIS A 18 4.45 -7.04 1.93
C HIS A 18 3.24 -6.21 1.47
N ILE A 19 3.29 -5.75 0.22
CA ILE A 19 2.23 -4.98 -0.40
C ILE A 19 1.56 -5.89 -1.42
N ASP A 20 0.37 -6.37 -1.07
CA ASP A 20 -0.53 -7.07 -1.99
C ASP A 20 -1.77 -6.21 -2.15
N VAL A 21 -1.98 -5.68 -3.36
CA VAL A 21 -3.14 -4.85 -3.71
C VAL A 21 -3.65 -5.41 -5.03
N ASP A 22 -4.86 -5.94 -4.99
CA ASP A 22 -5.51 -6.53 -6.14
C ASP A 22 -5.78 -5.48 -7.22
N LYS A 23 -5.82 -5.90 -8.49
CA LYS A 23 -6.10 -4.99 -9.61
C LYS A 23 -7.48 -4.32 -9.48
N ASP A 24 -8.47 -5.04 -8.96
CA ASP A 24 -9.83 -4.51 -8.75
C ASP A 24 -9.84 -3.40 -7.68
N GLU A 25 -8.93 -3.47 -6.71
CA GLU A 25 -8.72 -2.40 -5.71
C GLU A 25 -7.98 -1.19 -6.28
N GLU A 26 -7.26 -1.32 -7.40
CA GLU A 26 -6.69 -0.17 -8.10
C GLU A 26 -7.76 0.61 -8.87
N GLU A 27 -8.77 -0.07 -9.41
CA GLU A 27 -9.89 0.57 -10.12
C GLU A 27 -10.95 1.14 -9.17
N THR A 28 -11.20 0.45 -8.04
CA THR A 28 -12.13 0.88 -7.00
C THR A 28 -11.46 0.86 -5.62
N PRO A 29 -10.67 1.90 -5.30
CA PRO A 29 -9.90 1.91 -4.07
C PRO A 29 -10.78 2.00 -2.82
N SER A 30 -10.37 1.26 -1.79
CA SER A 30 -10.89 1.41 -0.43
C SER A 30 -10.35 2.71 0.19
N GLY A 31 -11.08 3.25 1.17
CA GLY A 31 -10.71 4.50 1.84
C GLY A 31 -9.33 4.47 2.51
N PHE A 32 -8.88 3.29 2.94
CA PHE A 32 -7.53 3.07 3.45
C PHE A 32 -7.15 1.59 3.38
N TYR A 33 -5.84 1.31 3.43
CA TYR A 33 -5.25 -0.03 3.50
C TYR A 33 -4.27 -0.09 4.66
N VAL A 34 -4.21 -1.24 5.32
CA VAL A 34 -3.29 -1.48 6.45
C VAL A 34 -2.41 -2.68 6.14
N PHE A 35 -1.12 -2.44 5.94
CA PHE A 35 -0.12 -3.48 5.70
C PHE A 35 0.68 -3.74 6.97
N LYS A 36 0.72 -5.00 7.39
CA LYS A 36 1.39 -5.45 8.63
C LYS A 36 2.29 -6.64 8.34
N GLY A 37 3.30 -6.85 9.18
CA GLY A 37 4.15 -8.02 9.15
C GLY A 37 5.05 -8.10 10.37
N PRO A 38 5.69 -9.26 10.62
CA PRO A 38 6.67 -9.40 11.69
C PRO A 38 7.93 -8.58 11.38
N ASN A 39 8.46 -7.86 12.38
CA ASN A 39 9.72 -7.09 12.30
C ASN A 39 9.79 -6.04 11.17
N VAL A 40 8.65 -5.51 10.74
CA VAL A 40 8.54 -4.44 9.73
C VAL A 40 7.62 -3.33 10.25
N PRO A 41 7.74 -2.09 9.76
CA PRO A 41 6.79 -1.04 10.12
C PRO A 41 5.37 -1.40 9.65
N THR A 42 4.37 -0.96 10.41
CA THR A 42 2.98 -0.95 9.93
C THR A 42 2.79 0.22 8.99
N VAL A 43 2.22 -0.01 7.80
CA VAL A 43 1.95 1.02 6.80
C VAL A 43 0.45 1.22 6.67
N LEU A 44 -0.01 2.44 6.96
CA LEU A 44 -1.36 2.91 6.67
C LEU A 44 -1.31 3.69 5.36
N HIS A 45 -1.98 3.20 4.32
CA HIS A 45 -2.06 3.86 3.01
C HIS A 45 -3.47 4.40 2.79
N ILE A 46 -3.60 5.71 2.58
CA ILE A 46 -4.88 6.39 2.33
C ILE A 46 -4.80 6.95 0.91
N PRO A 47 -5.35 6.26 -0.11
CA PRO A 47 -5.38 6.79 -1.45
C PRO A 47 -6.31 8.00 -1.53
N LEU A 48 -5.94 8.99 -2.34
CA LEU A 48 -6.77 10.16 -2.60
C LEU A 48 -7.66 9.87 -3.79
N PHE A 49 -8.93 9.59 -3.54
CA PHE A 49 -9.96 9.40 -4.55
C PHE A 49 -11.27 10.02 -4.08
N ASN A 50 -12.18 10.28 -5.02
CA ASN A 50 -13.49 10.83 -4.72
C ASN A 50 -14.56 10.00 -5.42
N THR A 51 -15.14 9.05 -4.69
CA THR A 51 -16.29 8.24 -5.14
C THR A 51 -17.61 8.67 -4.52
N GLY A 52 -17.59 9.60 -3.55
CA GLY A 52 -18.77 10.04 -2.79
C GLY A 52 -19.34 11.40 -3.17
N ASN A 53 -18.65 12.18 -4.01
CA ASN A 53 -19.11 13.47 -4.50
C ASN A 53 -19.63 13.33 -5.94
N CYS A 54 -20.68 12.53 -6.10
CA CYS A 54 -21.51 12.41 -7.30
C CYS A 54 -22.97 12.60 -6.91
#